data_AF-A0A401XI13-F1
#
_entry.id   AF-A0A401XI13-F1
#
_cell.length_a   1.000
_cell.length_b   1.000
_cell.length_c   1.000
_cell.angle_alpha   90.00
_cell.angle_beta   90.00
_cell.angle_gamma   90.00
#
_symmetry.space_group_name_H-M   'P 1'
#
loop_
_entity.id
_entity.type
_entity.pdbx_description
1 polymer ?
#
loop_
_entity_poly.entity_id
_entity_poly.type
_entity_poly.pdbx_seq_one_letter_code
_entity_poly.pdbx_strand_id
1 'polypeptide(L)'
;MVTTSALHTTDHPTNVLLHNNIAQFAAAKVFSTLSKAHTLTPDQLKVHLQKHYTYAKVEYNTIKKRLRTLHQWNTMQGEKLFPNIIWLPSRSAEPDPTHRRFWNRIWPKDDPFWQSHFPGNRYGCKCSWASTHQPPTDNSDLPLPKKIVGLDENPALTQRIFSLSHPYFLNTPPHLLKLASLHLPDKLAYIKSAADGPSIYTHYLHYTSHEYQANLLIAQRLAAHFNEDVYLLPTISAKEPRLRQRFFAHNLLHNPSANPDARIGNQFFEFKKSSAKNLSKNLLQALRSSPSVAIYLTEYLPYSSLSTLIRRSVLSRKIPYQKICFIFDNQILIFTP
;
A
#
# COMPACT_ATOMS: atom_id res chain seq x y z
N MET A 1 -29.41 -9.70 -10.91
CA MET A 1 -28.82 -9.71 -9.56
C MET A 1 -27.49 -10.43 -9.64
N VAL A 2 -26.38 -9.69 -9.60
CA VAL A 2 -25.03 -10.26 -9.64
C VAL A 2 -24.65 -10.59 -8.21
N THR A 3 -24.48 -11.88 -7.92
CA THR A 3 -24.09 -12.41 -6.62
C THR A 3 -22.71 -11.87 -6.21
N THR A 4 -22.75 -10.92 -5.27
CA THR A 4 -21.65 -10.51 -4.40
C THR A 4 -21.29 -11.66 -3.45
N SER A 5 -20.37 -12.55 -3.84
CA SER A 5 -19.85 -13.56 -2.89
C SER A 5 -18.40 -14.03 -3.13
N ALA A 6 -17.53 -13.19 -3.68
CA ALA A 6 -16.11 -13.55 -3.87
C ALA A 6 -15.10 -12.56 -3.25
N LEU A 7 -15.52 -11.70 -2.31
CA LEU A 7 -14.64 -10.75 -1.62
C LEU A 7 -14.59 -10.92 -0.09
N HIS A 8 -15.19 -11.98 0.45
CA HIS A 8 -15.16 -12.26 1.89
C HIS A 8 -14.19 -13.40 2.19
N THR A 9 -12.90 -13.05 2.21
CA THR A 9 -11.98 -13.60 3.21
C THR A 9 -11.28 -12.39 3.85
N THR A 10 -11.32 -12.39 5.17
CA THR A 10 -11.11 -11.29 6.10
C THR A 10 -9.62 -10.90 6.24
N ASP A 11 -9.36 -9.60 6.44
CA ASP A 11 -8.15 -9.00 7.03
C ASP A 11 -6.76 -9.28 6.43
N HIS A 12 -6.56 -9.10 5.12
CA HIS A 12 -5.20 -9.02 4.57
C HIS A 12 -4.89 -7.63 3.99
N PRO A 13 -3.75 -7.00 4.34
CA PRO A 13 -3.19 -5.84 3.64
C PRO A 13 -3.29 -5.92 2.10
N THR A 14 -3.20 -7.12 1.54
CA THR A 14 -3.33 -7.41 0.11
C THR A 14 -4.58 -6.80 -0.52
N ASN A 15 -5.75 -6.84 0.12
CA ASN A 15 -6.98 -6.30 -0.48
C ASN A 15 -6.85 -4.78 -0.73
N VAL A 16 -6.39 -4.04 0.29
CA VAL A 16 -6.14 -2.59 0.19
C VAL A 16 -5.07 -2.28 -0.86
N LEU A 17 -3.98 -3.05 -0.88
CA LEU A 17 -2.87 -2.86 -1.82
C LEU A 17 -3.32 -3.08 -3.28
N LEU A 18 -4.12 -4.12 -3.54
CA LEU A 18 -4.67 -4.40 -4.88
C LEU A 18 -5.63 -3.31 -5.34
N HIS A 19 -6.53 -2.84 -4.46
CA HIS A 19 -7.46 -1.76 -4.80
C HIS A 19 -6.74 -0.45 -5.09
N ASN A 20 -5.71 -0.10 -4.30
CA ASN A 20 -4.88 1.07 -4.57
C ASN A 20 -4.13 0.92 -5.89
N ASN A 21 -3.54 -0.24 -6.17
CA ASN A 21 -2.87 -0.48 -7.45
C ASN A 21 -3.83 -0.35 -8.65
N ILE A 22 -5.05 -0.86 -8.55
CA ILE A 22 -6.09 -0.71 -9.60
C ILE A 22 -6.51 0.76 -9.74
N ALA A 23 -6.72 1.49 -8.64
CA ALA A 23 -7.09 2.90 -8.66
C ALA A 23 -5.99 3.77 -9.29
N GLN A 24 -4.73 3.51 -8.92
CA GLN A 24 -3.57 4.16 -9.50
C GLN A 24 -3.44 3.85 -11.00
N PHE A 25 -3.67 2.60 -11.41
CA PHE A 25 -3.68 2.22 -12.83
C PHE A 25 -4.77 2.97 -13.61
N ALA A 26 -5.99 3.06 -13.05
CA ALA A 26 -7.09 3.79 -13.68
C ALA A 26 -6.77 5.28 -13.84
N ALA A 27 -6.22 5.92 -12.81
CA ALA A 27 -5.78 7.31 -12.89
C ALA A 27 -4.67 7.51 -13.94
N ALA A 28 -3.68 6.61 -13.96
CA ALA A 28 -2.59 6.63 -14.93
C ALA A 28 -3.08 6.48 -16.38
N LYS A 29 -4.06 5.59 -16.60
CA LYS A 29 -4.69 5.39 -17.90
C LYS A 29 -5.42 6.66 -18.37
N VAL A 30 -6.27 7.24 -17.51
CA VAL A 30 -7.00 8.47 -17.83
C VAL A 30 -6.02 9.61 -18.14
N PHE A 31 -4.98 9.78 -17.33
CA PHE A 31 -3.95 10.78 -17.58
C PHE A 31 -3.26 10.56 -18.93
N SER A 32 -2.83 9.32 -19.23
CA SER A 32 -2.19 8.99 -20.51
C SER A 32 -3.09 9.23 -21.73
N THR A 33 -4.40 9.11 -21.57
CA THR A 33 -5.37 9.40 -22.63
C THR A 33 -5.56 10.90 -22.82
N LEU A 34 -5.75 11.64 -21.73
CA LEU A 34 -5.98 13.09 -21.78
C LEU A 34 -4.72 13.87 -22.18
N SER A 35 -3.54 13.42 -21.76
CA SER A 35 -2.27 14.09 -22.09
C SER A 35 -1.97 14.10 -23.58
N LYS A 36 -2.51 13.14 -24.35
CA LYS A 36 -2.39 13.13 -25.81
C LYS A 36 -3.52 13.88 -26.51
N ALA A 37 -4.66 14.07 -25.85
CA ALA A 37 -5.87 14.59 -26.49
C ALA A 37 -5.68 15.98 -27.13
N HIS A 38 -4.90 16.85 -26.48
CA HIS A 38 -4.67 18.23 -26.96
C HIS A 38 -3.85 18.32 -28.27
N THR A 39 -3.16 17.25 -28.68
CA THR A 39 -2.34 17.22 -29.89
C THR A 39 -3.04 16.54 -31.07
N LEU A 40 -4.28 16.08 -30.91
CA LEU A 40 -4.99 15.26 -31.90
C LEU A 40 -6.09 16.06 -32.61
N THR A 41 -6.30 15.77 -33.89
CA THR A 41 -7.50 16.24 -34.60
C THR A 41 -8.77 15.56 -34.04
N PRO A 42 -9.97 16.09 -34.30
CA PRO A 42 -11.22 15.47 -33.83
C PRO A 42 -11.37 13.98 -34.21
N ASP A 43 -11.02 13.60 -35.44
CA ASP A 43 -11.09 12.20 -35.88
C ASP A 43 -10.07 11.31 -35.18
N GLN A 44 -8.84 11.81 -35.00
CA GLN A 44 -7.80 11.10 -34.27
C GLN A 44 -8.17 10.93 -32.79
N LEU A 45 -8.79 11.94 -32.17
CA LEU A 45 -9.29 11.89 -30.81
C LEU A 45 -10.39 10.83 -30.68
N LYS A 46 -11.34 10.79 -31.62
CA LYS A 46 -12.39 9.75 -31.64
C LYS A 46 -11.80 8.34 -31.68
N VAL A 47 -10.82 8.10 -32.55
CA VAL A 47 -10.11 6.80 -32.62
C VAL A 47 -9.35 6.52 -31.31
N HIS A 48 -8.70 7.53 -30.73
CA HIS A 48 -7.97 7.39 -29.48
C HIS A 48 -8.88 7.00 -28.31
N LEU A 49 -10.05 7.64 -28.18
CA LEU A 49 -11.05 7.34 -27.16
C LEU A 49 -11.69 5.96 -27.38
N GLN A 50 -11.93 5.57 -28.63
CA GLN A 50 -12.44 4.22 -28.94
C GLN A 50 -11.45 3.13 -28.50
N LYS A 51 -10.14 3.34 -28.69
CA LYS A 51 -9.09 2.44 -28.16
C LYS A 51 -9.10 2.36 -26.64
N HIS A 52 -9.21 3.51 -25.95
CA HIS A 52 -9.33 3.56 -24.49
C HIS A 52 -10.47 2.67 -23.98
N TYR A 53 -11.66 2.78 -24.59
CA TYR A 53 -12.84 1.98 -24.27
C TYR A 53 -12.61 0.48 -24.55
N THR A 54 -12.04 0.16 -25.70
CA THR A 54 -11.79 -1.23 -26.11
C THR A 54 -10.82 -1.94 -25.15
N TYR A 55 -9.75 -1.24 -24.75
CA TYR A 55 -8.77 -1.76 -23.79
C TYR A 55 -9.35 -1.93 -22.39
N ALA A 56 -10.34 -1.12 -21.98
CA ALA A 56 -10.95 -1.26 -20.65
C ALA A 56 -11.57 -2.65 -20.43
N LYS A 57 -12.18 -3.25 -21.47
CA LYS A 57 -12.70 -4.63 -21.39
C LYS A 57 -11.59 -5.66 -21.21
N VAL A 58 -10.47 -5.50 -21.91
CA VAL A 58 -9.31 -6.39 -21.83
C VAL A 58 -8.64 -6.29 -20.46
N GLU A 59 -8.46 -5.07 -19.96
CA GLU A 59 -7.91 -4.77 -18.64
C GLU A 59 -8.80 -5.36 -17.53
N TYR A 60 -10.11 -5.17 -17.60
CA TYR A 60 -11.06 -5.76 -16.65
C TYR A 60 -10.94 -7.29 -16.59
N ASN A 61 -10.91 -7.96 -17.75
CA ASN A 61 -10.73 -9.41 -17.80
C ASN A 61 -9.37 -9.84 -17.25
N THR A 62 -8.34 -9.03 -17.45
CA THR A 62 -6.98 -9.26 -16.93
C THR A 62 -6.95 -9.13 -15.41
N ILE A 63 -7.59 -8.10 -14.85
CA ILE A 63 -7.77 -7.92 -13.40
C ILE A 63 -8.45 -9.17 -12.81
N LYS A 64 -9.57 -9.62 -13.39
CA LYS A 64 -10.29 -10.82 -12.92
C LYS A 64 -9.42 -12.07 -12.97
N LYS A 65 -8.68 -12.27 -14.06
CA LYS A 65 -7.80 -13.44 -14.18
C LYS A 65 -6.72 -13.40 -13.11
N ARG A 66 -6.08 -12.25 -12.91
CA ARG A 66 -4.97 -12.08 -11.95
C ARG A 66 -5.42 -12.17 -10.49
N LEU A 67 -6.61 -11.69 -10.16
CA LEU A 67 -7.24 -11.92 -8.85
C LEU A 67 -7.49 -13.41 -8.58
N ARG A 68 -8.00 -14.15 -9.58
CA ARG A 68 -8.18 -15.61 -9.46
C ARG A 68 -6.85 -16.33 -9.29
N THR A 69 -5.85 -15.93 -10.09
CA THR A 69 -4.49 -16.47 -9.98
C THR A 69 -3.92 -16.25 -8.58
N LEU A 70 -4.04 -15.04 -8.03
CA LEU A 70 -3.60 -14.73 -6.68
C LEU A 70 -4.29 -15.62 -5.63
N HIS A 71 -5.61 -15.77 -5.73
CA HIS A 71 -6.35 -16.64 -4.81
C HIS A 71 -5.89 -18.10 -4.92
N GLN A 72 -5.80 -18.63 -6.13
CA GLN A 72 -5.32 -19.99 -6.38
C GLN A 72 -3.89 -20.19 -5.85
N TRP A 73 -3.01 -19.21 -6.02
CA TRP A 73 -1.65 -19.26 -5.48
C TRP A 73 -1.69 -19.42 -3.97
N ASN A 74 -2.42 -18.58 -3.26
CA ASN A 74 -2.52 -18.65 -1.79
C ASN A 74 -3.08 -19.98 -1.32
N THR A 75 -4.12 -20.51 -1.99
CA THR A 75 -4.65 -21.85 -1.71
C THR A 75 -3.57 -22.91 -1.87
N MET A 76 -2.89 -22.93 -3.03
CA MET A 76 -1.82 -23.89 -3.29
C MET A 76 -0.70 -23.78 -2.27
N GLN A 77 -0.27 -22.58 -1.85
CA GLN A 77 0.79 -22.43 -0.84
C GLN A 77 0.43 -23.06 0.51
N GLY A 78 -0.85 -23.09 0.89
CA GLY A 78 -1.30 -23.77 2.11
C GLY A 78 -1.30 -25.30 2.05
N GLU A 79 -1.26 -25.88 0.85
CA GLU A 79 -1.36 -27.32 0.63
C GLU A 79 -0.01 -28.03 0.82
N LYS A 80 0.35 -28.34 2.06
CA LYS A 80 1.66 -28.91 2.42
C LYS A 80 2.00 -30.24 1.74
N LEU A 81 0.99 -31.06 1.45
CA LEU A 81 1.21 -32.39 0.86
C LEU A 81 1.70 -32.31 -0.59
N PHE A 82 1.38 -31.24 -1.31
CA PHE A 82 1.69 -31.07 -2.74
C PHE A 82 2.83 -30.07 -2.93
N PRO A 83 4.11 -30.49 -3.01
CA PRO A 83 5.24 -29.55 -3.04
C PRO A 83 5.40 -28.80 -4.37
N ASN A 84 4.75 -29.27 -5.44
CA ASN A 84 4.94 -28.77 -6.79
C ASN A 84 3.66 -28.20 -7.39
N ILE A 85 3.79 -27.43 -8.46
CA ILE A 85 2.69 -26.86 -9.25
C ILE A 85 2.82 -27.33 -10.70
N ILE A 86 1.75 -27.89 -11.25
CA ILE A 86 1.63 -28.22 -12.67
C ILE A 86 0.91 -27.09 -13.42
N TRP A 87 1.45 -26.71 -14.57
CA TRP A 87 0.78 -25.78 -15.48
C TRP A 87 -0.20 -26.53 -16.38
N LEU A 88 -1.47 -26.13 -16.38
CA LEU A 88 -2.52 -26.81 -17.12
C LEU A 88 -2.81 -26.13 -18.48
N PRO A 89 -3.23 -26.90 -19.50
CA PRO A 89 -3.60 -26.37 -20.81
C PRO A 89 -4.66 -25.26 -20.75
N SER A 90 -4.60 -24.37 -21.74
CA SER A 90 -5.59 -23.30 -21.92
C SER A 90 -6.91 -23.86 -22.44
N ARG A 91 -8.05 -23.36 -21.93
CA ARG A 91 -9.39 -23.64 -22.50
C ARG A 91 -9.79 -22.64 -23.60
N SER A 92 -8.83 -21.93 -24.19
CA SER A 92 -9.08 -21.00 -25.29
C SER A 92 -9.27 -21.74 -26.60
N ALA A 93 -10.20 -21.30 -27.45
CA ALA A 93 -10.30 -21.79 -28.83
C ALA A 93 -9.01 -21.50 -29.62
N GLU A 94 -8.39 -20.36 -29.35
CA GLU A 94 -7.08 -19.96 -29.88
C GLU A 94 -6.11 -19.75 -28.70
N PRO A 95 -5.32 -20.78 -28.32
CA PRO A 95 -4.34 -20.67 -27.24
C PRO A 95 -3.08 -19.90 -27.64
N ASP A 96 -2.54 -19.09 -26.73
CA ASP A 96 -1.23 -18.42 -26.93
C ASP A 96 -0.14 -19.50 -27.15
N PRO A 97 0.54 -19.51 -28.31
CA PRO A 97 1.58 -20.50 -28.60
C PRO A 97 2.76 -20.41 -27.63
N THR A 98 2.99 -19.25 -27.02
CA THR A 98 4.03 -19.04 -26.01
C THR A 98 3.80 -19.92 -24.78
N HIS A 99 2.56 -19.92 -24.26
CA HIS A 99 2.22 -20.69 -23.06
C HIS A 99 2.02 -22.18 -23.34
N ARG A 100 1.81 -22.58 -24.60
CA ARG A 100 1.69 -24.00 -24.97
C ARG A 100 2.89 -24.82 -24.50
N ARG A 101 4.09 -24.22 -24.51
CA ARG A 101 5.34 -24.85 -24.08
C ARG A 101 5.36 -25.19 -22.58
N PHE A 102 4.54 -24.53 -21.77
CA PHE A 102 4.44 -24.79 -20.34
C PHE A 102 3.44 -25.88 -19.99
N TRP A 103 2.59 -26.32 -20.91
CA TRP A 103 1.52 -27.25 -20.57
C TRP A 103 2.05 -28.59 -20.07
N ASN A 104 1.47 -29.06 -18.97
CA ASN A 104 1.83 -30.26 -18.23
C ASN A 104 3.26 -30.26 -17.67
N ARG A 105 3.97 -29.12 -17.71
CA ARG A 105 5.24 -28.95 -17.02
C ARG A 105 5.01 -28.64 -15.55
N ILE A 106 5.95 -29.10 -14.73
CA ILE A 106 5.85 -29.09 -13.27
C ILE A 106 7.09 -28.38 -12.72
N TRP A 107 6.88 -27.42 -11.81
CA TRP A 107 7.94 -26.76 -11.05
C TRP A 107 7.66 -26.85 -9.55
N PRO A 108 8.69 -26.81 -8.70
CA PRO A 108 8.54 -26.57 -7.27
C PRO A 108 7.76 -25.28 -6.99
N LYS A 109 7.03 -25.23 -5.86
CA LYS A 109 6.26 -24.04 -5.45
C LYS A 109 7.12 -22.79 -5.23
N ASP A 110 8.36 -22.98 -4.80
CA ASP A 110 9.35 -21.94 -4.49
C ASP A 110 10.24 -21.59 -5.70
N ASP A 111 10.01 -22.22 -6.85
CA ASP A 111 10.79 -21.99 -8.05
C ASP A 111 10.70 -20.52 -8.53
N PRO A 112 11.84 -19.85 -8.82
CA PRO A 112 11.86 -18.48 -9.34
C PRO A 112 11.05 -18.25 -10.61
N PHE A 113 10.78 -19.30 -11.40
CA PHE A 113 9.89 -19.28 -12.57
C PHE A 113 8.57 -18.55 -12.25
N TRP A 114 7.96 -18.87 -11.11
CA TRP A 114 6.66 -18.33 -10.70
C TRP A 114 6.66 -16.82 -10.41
N GLN A 115 7.82 -16.18 -10.25
CA GLN A 115 7.89 -14.74 -10.01
C GLN A 115 7.38 -13.92 -11.20
N SER A 116 7.52 -14.44 -12.42
CA SER A 116 7.14 -13.74 -13.65
C SER A 116 6.45 -14.61 -14.71
N HIS A 117 6.41 -15.93 -14.52
CA HIS A 117 5.72 -16.87 -15.38
C HIS A 117 4.63 -17.59 -14.61
N PHE A 118 3.37 -17.21 -14.87
CA PHE A 118 2.21 -17.78 -14.19
C PHE A 118 0.96 -17.56 -15.06
N PRO A 119 -0.10 -18.37 -14.92
CA PRO A 119 -1.35 -18.13 -15.62
C PRO A 119 -1.90 -16.73 -15.31
N GLY A 120 -2.05 -15.87 -16.32
CA GLY A 120 -2.49 -14.47 -16.14
C GLY A 120 -1.40 -13.41 -16.24
N ASN A 121 -0.16 -13.79 -16.57
CA ASN A 121 0.92 -12.86 -16.93
C ASN A 121 0.85 -12.35 -18.39
N ARG A 122 -0.26 -12.63 -19.11
CA ARG A 122 -0.54 -12.17 -20.47
C ARG A 122 -2.01 -11.79 -20.64
N TYR A 123 -2.27 -10.79 -21.49
CA TYR A 123 -3.63 -10.40 -21.85
C TYR A 123 -4.38 -11.56 -22.52
N GLY A 124 -5.65 -11.77 -22.13
CA GLY A 124 -6.47 -12.85 -22.69
C GLY A 124 -6.09 -14.27 -22.24
N CYS A 125 -5.14 -14.43 -21.32
CA CYS A 125 -4.69 -15.74 -20.86
C CYS A 125 -5.82 -16.54 -20.18
N LYS A 126 -6.10 -17.76 -20.69
CA LYS A 126 -7.06 -18.72 -20.12
C LYS A 126 -6.40 -20.01 -19.59
N CYS A 127 -5.08 -20.00 -19.40
CA CYS A 127 -4.37 -21.11 -18.75
C CYS A 127 -4.80 -21.26 -17.28
N SER A 128 -4.56 -22.44 -16.72
CA SER A 128 -4.73 -22.71 -15.29
C SER A 128 -3.47 -23.37 -14.74
N TRP A 129 -3.45 -23.60 -13.44
CA TRP A 129 -2.47 -24.41 -12.74
C TRP A 129 -3.16 -25.21 -11.64
N ALA A 130 -2.47 -26.18 -11.07
CA ALA A 130 -2.89 -26.92 -9.89
C ALA A 130 -1.65 -27.37 -9.11
N SER A 131 -1.81 -27.62 -7.81
CA SER A 131 -0.78 -28.30 -7.02
C SER A 131 -0.70 -29.78 -7.42
N THR A 132 0.46 -30.40 -7.21
CA THR A 132 0.69 -31.80 -7.54
C THR A 132 1.76 -32.44 -6.64
N HIS A 133 1.67 -33.76 -6.45
CA HIS A 133 2.70 -34.59 -5.83
C HIS A 133 3.74 -35.08 -6.84
N GLN A 134 3.43 -34.97 -8.14
CA GLN A 134 4.33 -35.42 -9.19
C GLN A 134 5.65 -34.65 -9.12
N PRO A 135 6.80 -35.31 -9.39
CA PRO A 135 8.09 -34.65 -9.35
C PRO A 135 8.17 -33.53 -10.41
N PRO A 136 9.03 -32.52 -10.21
CA PRO A 136 9.29 -31.50 -11.23
C PRO A 136 9.72 -32.13 -12.55
N THR A 137 9.29 -31.54 -13.66
CA THR A 137 9.79 -31.92 -14.99
C THR A 137 11.17 -31.31 -15.22
N ASP A 138 11.99 -31.92 -16.07
CA ASP A 138 13.21 -31.26 -16.55
C ASP A 138 12.82 -30.08 -17.46
N ASN A 139 13.04 -28.87 -16.98
CA ASN A 139 12.72 -27.61 -17.67
C ASN A 139 13.99 -26.81 -18.01
N SER A 140 15.17 -27.42 -17.91
CA SER A 140 16.47 -26.75 -18.09
C SER A 140 16.69 -26.26 -19.53
N ASP A 141 16.13 -26.97 -20.51
CA ASP A 141 16.20 -26.68 -21.93
C ASP A 141 15.15 -25.65 -22.39
N LEU A 142 14.26 -25.23 -21.49
CA LEU A 142 13.09 -24.46 -21.85
C LEU A 142 13.41 -22.96 -21.98
N PRO A 143 13.33 -22.38 -23.19
CA PRO A 143 13.57 -20.94 -23.34
C PRO A 143 12.42 -20.15 -22.70
N LEU A 144 12.75 -19.36 -21.68
CA LEU A 144 11.77 -18.51 -21.02
C LEU A 144 11.37 -17.33 -21.93
N PRO A 145 10.07 -17.12 -22.18
CA PRO A 145 9.60 -16.05 -23.04
C PRO A 145 9.83 -14.69 -22.38
N LYS A 146 9.95 -13.65 -23.20
CA LYS A 146 10.02 -12.27 -22.69
C LYS A 146 8.79 -11.94 -21.84
N LYS A 147 9.04 -11.33 -20.68
CA LYS A 147 8.01 -10.86 -19.76
C LYS A 147 7.18 -9.75 -20.42
N ILE A 148 5.87 -9.74 -20.16
CA ILE A 148 4.99 -8.69 -20.68
C ILE A 148 5.03 -7.51 -19.73
N VAL A 149 5.53 -6.36 -20.22
CA VAL A 149 5.59 -5.11 -19.47
C VAL A 149 4.22 -4.77 -18.87
N GLY A 150 4.18 -4.46 -17.58
CA GLY A 150 2.94 -4.19 -16.84
C GLY A 150 2.25 -5.44 -16.27
N LEU A 151 2.62 -6.64 -16.70
CA LEU A 151 2.10 -7.94 -16.24
C LEU A 151 3.20 -8.92 -15.79
N ASP A 152 4.44 -8.43 -15.73
CA ASP A 152 5.72 -9.11 -15.52
C ASP A 152 6.01 -9.51 -14.06
N GLU A 153 5.13 -9.15 -13.14
CA GLU A 153 5.19 -9.49 -11.72
C GLU A 153 4.02 -10.41 -11.33
N ASN A 154 4.27 -11.43 -10.51
CA ASN A 154 3.22 -12.26 -9.93
C ASN A 154 2.41 -11.48 -8.88
N PRO A 155 1.10 -11.27 -9.09
CA PRO A 155 0.28 -10.48 -8.18
C PRO A 155 0.20 -11.09 -6.77
N ALA A 156 0.39 -12.40 -6.63
CA ALA A 156 0.40 -13.06 -5.33
C ALA A 156 1.65 -12.71 -4.50
N LEU A 157 2.76 -12.42 -5.17
CA LEU A 157 4.02 -12.06 -4.52
C LEU A 157 4.14 -10.55 -4.32
N THR A 158 3.76 -9.76 -5.33
CA THR A 158 3.96 -8.30 -5.30
C THR A 158 2.73 -7.51 -4.85
N GLN A 159 1.57 -8.17 -4.72
CA GLN A 159 0.30 -7.55 -4.33
C GLN A 159 -0.10 -6.41 -5.27
N ARG A 160 0.31 -6.50 -6.54
CA ARG A 160 -0.03 -5.58 -7.64
C ARG A 160 -0.68 -6.34 -8.79
N ILE A 161 -1.85 -5.87 -9.22
CA ILE A 161 -2.49 -6.37 -10.42
C ILE A 161 -1.72 -5.91 -11.66
N PHE A 162 -1.29 -4.66 -11.72
CA PHE A 162 -0.41 -4.17 -12.77
C PHE A 162 0.91 -3.74 -12.15
N SER A 163 2.03 -4.22 -12.70
CA SER A 163 3.35 -3.81 -12.26
C SER A 163 3.62 -2.35 -12.64
N LEU A 164 4.53 -1.71 -11.92
CA LEU A 164 4.89 -0.31 -12.16
C LEU A 164 5.67 -0.11 -13.47
N SER A 165 6.09 -1.19 -14.14
CA SER A 165 6.68 -1.13 -15.48
C SER A 165 5.66 -0.80 -16.57
N HIS A 166 4.35 -0.89 -16.28
CA HIS A 166 3.31 -0.58 -17.26
C HIS A 166 3.48 0.85 -17.83
N PRO A 167 3.40 1.07 -19.16
CA PRO A 167 3.63 2.39 -19.77
C PRO A 167 2.76 3.51 -19.22
N TYR A 168 1.56 3.20 -18.73
CA TYR A 168 0.71 4.19 -18.06
C TYR A 168 1.35 4.72 -16.78
N PHE A 169 1.94 3.86 -15.93
CA PHE A 169 2.61 4.33 -14.71
C PHE A 169 3.85 5.15 -15.04
N LEU A 170 4.69 4.68 -15.96
CA LEU A 170 5.95 5.36 -16.32
C LEU A 170 5.72 6.78 -16.85
N ASN A 171 4.63 7.01 -17.56
CA ASN A 171 4.31 8.31 -18.15
C ASN A 171 3.41 9.19 -17.27
N THR A 172 3.04 8.74 -16.07
CA THR A 172 2.15 9.49 -15.17
C THR A 172 2.94 10.14 -14.05
N PRO A 173 2.79 11.47 -13.82
CA PRO A 173 3.38 12.14 -12.67
C PRO A 173 3.02 11.45 -11.34
N PRO A 174 3.97 11.18 -10.44
CA PRO A 174 3.72 10.43 -9.22
C PRO A 174 2.62 11.00 -8.32
N HIS A 175 2.43 12.32 -8.32
CA HIS A 175 1.40 12.97 -7.51
C HIS A 175 -0.03 12.57 -7.91
N LEU A 176 -0.29 12.27 -9.20
CA LEU A 176 -1.61 11.85 -9.66
C LEU A 176 -1.96 10.44 -9.14
N LEU A 177 -0.98 9.55 -9.05
CA LEU A 177 -1.15 8.23 -8.46
C LEU A 177 -1.46 8.32 -6.95
N LYS A 178 -0.81 9.27 -6.26
CA LYS A 178 -1.11 9.57 -4.85
C LYS A 178 -2.54 10.07 -4.68
N LEU A 179 -2.98 11.01 -5.53
CA LEU A 179 -4.36 11.53 -5.50
C LEU A 179 -5.38 10.40 -5.69
N ALA A 180 -5.14 9.47 -6.62
CA ALA A 180 -6.02 8.31 -6.80
C ALA A 180 -6.22 7.52 -5.50
N SER A 181 -5.15 7.35 -4.72
CA SER A 181 -5.18 6.66 -3.43
C SER A 181 -5.92 7.48 -2.36
N LEU A 182 -5.69 8.80 -2.32
CA LEU A 182 -6.34 9.73 -1.39
C LEU A 182 -7.84 9.90 -1.62
N HIS A 183 -8.34 9.61 -2.83
CA HIS A 183 -9.77 9.70 -3.16
C HIS A 183 -10.53 8.38 -2.94
N LEU A 184 -9.85 7.26 -2.67
CA LEU A 184 -10.52 6.01 -2.32
C LEU A 184 -11.29 6.15 -1.00
N PRO A 185 -12.41 5.43 -0.80
CA PRO A 185 -13.09 5.37 0.50
C PRO A 185 -12.18 4.68 1.54
N ASP A 186 -12.34 5.03 2.83
CA ASP A 186 -11.44 4.60 3.89
C ASP A 186 -11.27 3.07 3.97
N LYS A 187 -12.34 2.31 3.75
CA LYS A 187 -12.32 0.83 3.70
C LYS A 187 -11.38 0.25 2.64
N LEU A 188 -11.04 1.03 1.61
CA LEU A 188 -10.11 0.67 0.54
C LEU A 188 -8.78 1.43 0.63
N ALA A 189 -8.65 2.37 1.56
CA ALA A 189 -7.46 3.19 1.74
C ALA A 189 -6.68 2.84 3.01
N TYR A 190 -7.32 2.28 4.03
CA TYR A 190 -6.70 1.92 5.30
C TYR A 190 -6.52 0.41 5.46
N ILE A 191 -5.30 0.02 5.81
CA ILE A 191 -4.94 -1.33 6.26
C ILE A 191 -5.18 -1.40 7.75
N LYS A 192 -6.08 -2.28 8.19
CA LYS A 192 -6.30 -2.57 9.60
C LYS A 192 -5.31 -3.64 10.06
N SER A 193 -4.53 -3.33 11.08
CA SER A 193 -3.73 -4.29 11.83
C SER A 193 -4.40 -4.48 13.19
N ALA A 194 -4.98 -5.66 13.42
CA ALA A 194 -5.58 -5.99 14.71
C ALA A 194 -4.48 -6.37 15.70
N ALA A 195 -4.57 -5.82 16.91
CA ALA A 195 -3.89 -6.34 18.09
C ALA A 195 -4.96 -6.90 19.04
N ASP A 196 -4.57 -7.66 20.07
CA ASP A 196 -5.44 -7.96 21.20
C ASP A 196 -5.75 -6.63 21.93
N GLY A 197 -6.83 -5.95 21.52
CA GLY A 197 -7.19 -4.60 21.97
C GLY A 197 -7.35 -3.61 20.81
N PRO A 198 -6.97 -2.33 20.98
CA PRO A 198 -7.18 -1.29 19.97
C PRO A 198 -6.43 -1.59 18.66
N SER A 199 -7.06 -1.20 17.55
CA SER A 199 -6.57 -1.45 16.20
C SER A 199 -5.71 -0.30 15.68
N ILE A 200 -4.77 -0.64 14.78
CA ILE A 200 -4.00 0.35 14.03
C ILE A 200 -4.50 0.37 12.59
N TYR A 201 -4.96 1.53 12.14
CA TYR A 201 -5.38 1.78 10.77
C TYR A 201 -4.29 2.56 10.05
N THR A 202 -3.61 1.94 9.09
CA THR A 202 -2.56 2.61 8.31
C THR A 202 -3.05 2.95 6.92
N HIS A 203 -3.09 4.24 6.57
CA HIS A 203 -3.41 4.64 5.20
C HIS A 203 -2.37 4.07 4.22
N TYR A 204 -2.80 3.61 3.05
CA TYR A 204 -1.96 2.99 2.01
C TYR A 204 -0.68 3.80 1.73
N LEU A 205 -0.81 5.11 1.52
CA LEU A 205 0.34 5.98 1.28
C LEU A 205 1.32 6.07 2.46
N HIS A 206 0.83 5.95 3.70
CA HIS A 206 1.70 5.85 4.88
C HIS A 206 2.36 4.47 4.94
N TYR A 207 1.60 3.40 4.69
CA TYR A 207 2.12 2.02 4.67
C TYR A 207 3.27 1.83 3.67
N THR A 208 3.18 2.48 2.50
CA THR A 208 4.22 2.45 1.47
C THR A 208 5.35 3.46 1.68
N SER A 209 5.32 4.24 2.76
CA SER A 209 6.36 5.23 3.05
C SER A 209 7.56 4.60 3.76
N HIS A 210 8.69 5.30 3.75
CA HIS A 210 9.89 4.90 4.49
C HIS A 210 9.75 5.09 6.01
N GLU A 211 8.73 5.84 6.45
CA GLU A 211 8.47 6.13 7.87
C GLU A 211 7.60 5.06 8.53
N TYR A 212 6.92 4.22 7.75
CA TYR A 212 5.93 3.25 8.24
C TYR A 212 6.43 2.41 9.41
N GLN A 213 7.61 1.79 9.29
CA GLN A 213 8.12 0.89 10.33
C GLN A 213 8.39 1.61 11.66
N ALA A 214 8.96 2.82 11.59
CA ALA A 214 9.23 3.62 12.78
C ALA A 214 7.93 4.14 13.41
N ASN A 215 6.99 4.60 12.59
CA ASN A 215 5.71 5.12 13.05
C ASN A 215 4.78 4.04 13.59
N LEU A 216 4.83 2.82 13.02
CA LEU A 216 4.06 1.67 13.50
C LEU A 216 4.45 1.30 14.93
N LEU A 217 5.75 1.28 15.24
CA LEU A 217 6.23 0.98 16.59
C LEU A 217 5.65 1.99 17.60
N ILE A 218 5.72 3.29 17.29
CA ILE A 218 5.17 4.35 18.16
C ILE A 218 3.64 4.20 18.29
N ALA A 219 2.95 3.98 17.17
CA ALA A 219 1.50 3.78 17.15
C ALA A 219 1.06 2.60 18.03
N GLN A 220 1.75 1.47 17.99
CA GLN A 220 1.46 0.30 18.83
C GLN A 220 1.58 0.63 20.32
N ARG A 221 2.63 1.37 20.72
CA ARG A 221 2.81 1.77 22.12
C ARG A 221 1.71 2.71 22.59
N LEU A 222 1.37 3.71 21.77
CA LEU A 222 0.33 4.67 22.11
C LEU A 222 -1.06 4.02 22.13
N ALA A 223 -1.36 3.13 21.17
CA ALA A 223 -2.61 2.38 21.13
C ALA A 223 -2.81 1.58 22.42
N ALA A 224 -1.81 0.79 22.82
CA ALA A 224 -1.87 -0.01 24.04
C ALA A 224 -1.99 0.86 25.30
N HIS A 225 -1.28 1.98 25.35
CA HIS A 225 -1.29 2.86 26.52
C HIS A 225 -2.60 3.64 26.69
N PHE A 226 -3.14 4.20 25.60
CA PHE A 226 -4.40 4.94 25.64
C PHE A 226 -5.64 4.05 25.55
N ASN A 227 -5.47 2.78 25.19
CA ASN A 227 -6.56 1.85 24.87
C ASN A 227 -7.50 2.42 23.78
N GLU A 228 -6.91 3.05 22.76
CA GLU A 228 -7.62 3.71 21.66
C GLU A 228 -7.06 3.32 20.30
N ASP A 229 -7.94 3.26 19.29
CA ASP A 229 -7.54 3.04 17.90
C ASP A 229 -6.62 4.16 17.40
N VAL A 230 -5.58 3.78 16.66
CA VAL A 230 -4.60 4.71 16.09
C VAL A 230 -4.69 4.70 14.57
N TYR A 231 -4.84 5.88 13.97
CA TYR A 231 -4.86 6.06 12.53
C TYR A 231 -3.54 6.68 12.06
N LEU A 232 -2.70 5.94 11.35
CA LEU A 232 -1.53 6.48 10.65
C LEU A 232 -1.98 7.15 9.34
N LEU A 233 -1.66 8.44 9.21
CA LEU A 233 -2.28 9.33 8.22
C LEU A 233 -1.39 9.54 6.98
N PRO A 234 -1.97 9.82 5.80
CA PRO A 234 -1.18 10.13 4.62
C PRO A 234 -0.62 11.56 4.65
N THR A 235 0.47 11.78 3.90
CA THR A 235 0.92 13.13 3.55
C THR A 235 0.02 13.72 2.46
N ILE A 236 -0.50 14.92 2.69
CA ILE A 236 -1.38 15.64 1.77
C ILE A 236 -0.82 17.04 1.52
N SER A 237 -0.70 17.40 0.24
CA SER A 237 -0.26 18.73 -0.19
C SER A 237 -1.16 19.84 0.38
N ALA A 238 -0.56 20.96 0.79
CA ALA A 238 -1.28 22.16 1.20
C ALA A 238 -2.21 22.71 0.10
N LYS A 239 -1.95 22.37 -1.17
CA LYS A 239 -2.75 22.77 -2.33
C LYS A 239 -4.03 21.94 -2.51
N GLU A 240 -4.28 20.95 -1.64
CA GLU A 240 -5.43 20.05 -1.71
C GLU A 240 -6.40 20.28 -0.53
N PRO A 241 -7.05 21.46 -0.41
CA PRO A 241 -7.80 21.85 0.79
C PRO A 241 -8.96 20.88 1.11
N ARG A 242 -9.63 20.34 0.10
CA ARG A 242 -10.73 19.37 0.31
C ARG A 242 -10.24 18.03 0.86
N LEU A 243 -9.10 17.54 0.38
CA LEU A 243 -8.49 16.33 0.93
C LEU A 243 -7.97 16.58 2.34
N ARG A 244 -7.34 17.73 2.58
CA ARG A 244 -6.91 18.11 3.93
C ARG A 244 -8.08 18.20 4.90
N GLN A 245 -9.21 18.78 4.48
CA GLN A 245 -10.43 18.77 5.27
C GLN A 245 -10.91 17.34 5.55
N ARG A 246 -10.97 16.48 4.54
CA ARG A 246 -11.37 15.07 4.70
C ARG A 246 -10.56 14.34 5.78
N PHE A 247 -9.24 14.50 5.78
CA PHE A 247 -8.35 13.73 6.68
C PHE A 247 -8.01 14.46 8.01
N PHE A 248 -8.12 15.80 8.05
CA PHE A 248 -7.65 16.60 9.18
C PHE A 248 -8.74 17.51 9.82
N ALA A 249 -10.01 17.42 9.43
CA ALA A 249 -11.06 18.34 9.90
C ALA A 249 -11.36 18.30 11.41
N HIS A 250 -10.99 17.24 12.13
CA HIS A 250 -11.50 17.03 13.50
C HIS A 250 -10.91 17.95 14.57
N ASN A 251 -9.94 18.79 14.23
CA ASN A 251 -9.47 19.95 14.98
C ASN A 251 -8.45 20.61 14.06
N LEU A 252 -8.71 21.84 13.59
CA LEU A 252 -7.79 22.57 12.71
C LEU A 252 -6.38 22.45 13.25
N LEU A 253 -5.50 21.82 12.48
CA LEU A 253 -4.08 21.76 12.81
C LEU A 253 -3.60 23.19 13.05
N HIS A 254 -2.91 23.41 14.18
CA HIS A 254 -2.28 24.70 14.50
C HIS A 254 -1.50 25.26 13.31
N ASN A 255 -0.90 24.38 12.51
CA ASN A 255 -0.37 24.66 11.19
C ASN A 255 -1.26 24.03 10.11
N PRO A 256 -2.03 24.83 9.33
CA PRO A 256 -2.91 24.34 8.27
C PRO A 256 -2.21 23.56 7.16
N SER A 257 -0.88 23.64 7.05
CA SER A 257 -0.05 22.91 6.07
C SER A 257 0.63 21.65 6.63
N ALA A 258 0.55 21.40 7.95
CA ALA A 258 1.21 20.27 8.58
C ALA A 258 0.61 18.93 8.16
N ASN A 259 1.39 17.86 8.23
CA ASN A 259 0.95 16.51 7.96
C ASN A 259 1.26 15.66 9.20
N PRO A 260 0.36 15.62 10.20
CA PRO A 260 0.58 14.78 11.37
C PRO A 260 0.71 13.32 10.96
N ASP A 261 1.58 12.59 11.66
CA ASP A 261 1.82 11.17 11.42
C ASP A 261 0.62 10.31 11.79
N ALA A 262 -0.08 10.68 12.86
CA ALA A 262 -1.16 9.88 13.41
C ALA A 262 -2.33 10.70 13.96
N ARG A 263 -3.47 10.03 14.12
CA ARG A 263 -4.61 10.48 14.91
C ARG A 263 -5.00 9.41 15.92
N ILE A 264 -5.21 9.84 17.17
CA ILE A 264 -5.70 9.01 18.28
C ILE A 264 -6.86 9.78 18.90
N GLY A 265 -8.05 9.19 18.88
CA GLY A 265 -9.30 9.92 19.16
C GLY A 265 -9.41 11.19 18.30
N ASN A 266 -9.50 12.35 18.96
CA ASN A 266 -9.58 13.67 18.32
C ASN A 266 -8.24 14.44 18.28
N GLN A 267 -7.14 13.81 18.68
CA GLN A 267 -5.82 14.42 18.74
C GLN A 267 -4.95 13.96 17.58
N PHE A 268 -4.29 14.90 16.92
CA PHE A 268 -3.26 14.63 15.92
C PHE A 268 -1.89 14.56 16.58
N PHE A 269 -1.09 13.56 16.24
CA PHE A 269 0.26 13.38 16.76
C PHE A 269 1.31 13.54 15.65
N GLU A 270 2.39 14.23 15.98
CA GLU A 270 3.66 14.16 15.24
C GLU A 270 4.58 13.17 15.95
N PHE A 271 5.18 12.25 15.19
CA PHE A 271 6.09 11.24 15.69
C PHE A 271 7.54 11.61 15.37
N LYS A 272 8.43 11.33 16.32
CA LYS A 272 9.87 11.41 16.13
C LYS A 272 10.59 10.29 16.84
N LYS A 273 11.76 9.94 16.32
CA LYS A 273 12.79 9.18 17.05
C LYS A 273 13.92 10.12 17.41
N SER A 274 14.42 10.05 18.63
CA SER A 274 15.49 10.96 19.09
C SER A 274 16.39 10.34 20.14
N SER A 275 17.68 10.64 20.06
CA SER A 275 18.60 10.52 21.19
C SER A 275 18.53 11.75 22.09
N ALA A 276 19.07 11.63 23.30
CA ALA A 276 19.19 12.70 24.28
C ALA A 276 19.91 13.92 23.69
N LYS A 277 20.98 13.69 22.92
CA LYS A 277 21.77 14.76 22.27
C LYS A 277 20.91 15.66 21.37
N ASN A 278 19.96 15.09 20.64
CA ASN A 278 19.12 15.82 19.68
C ASN A 278 17.71 16.12 20.20
N LEU A 279 17.40 15.72 21.45
CA LEU A 279 16.03 15.68 21.96
C LEU A 279 15.35 17.04 21.94
N SER A 280 16.03 18.08 22.45
CA SER A 280 15.45 19.43 22.45
C SER A 280 15.15 19.93 21.04
N LYS A 281 16.03 19.68 20.08
CA LYS A 281 15.85 20.11 18.69
C LYS A 281 14.65 19.38 18.06
N ASN A 282 14.62 18.05 18.20
CA ASN A 282 13.60 17.21 17.60
C ASN A 282 12.21 17.45 18.22
N LEU A 283 12.14 17.65 19.54
CA LEU A 283 10.90 18.04 20.22
C LEU A 283 10.35 19.36 19.70
N LEU A 284 11.20 20.39 19.61
CA LEU A 284 10.78 21.69 19.11
C LEU A 284 10.37 21.66 17.64
N GLN A 285 11.02 20.83 16.82
CA GLN A 285 10.63 20.63 15.43
C GLN A 285 9.25 19.96 15.35
N ALA A 286 9.00 18.92 16.16
CA ALA A 286 7.73 18.22 16.15
C ALA A 286 6.55 19.08 16.64
N LEU A 287 6.79 19.92 17.66
CA LEU A 287 5.79 20.86 18.18
C LEU A 287 5.36 21.94 17.17
N ARG A 288 6.14 22.17 16.10
CA ARG A 288 5.71 23.04 14.98
C ARG A 288 4.67 22.38 14.08
N SER A 289 4.67 21.05 14.02
CA SER A 289 3.73 20.27 13.20
C SER A 289 2.44 20.00 13.96
N SER A 290 2.54 19.59 15.24
CA SER A 290 1.39 19.25 16.06
C SER A 290 1.59 19.64 17.54
N PRO A 291 0.55 20.10 18.25
CA PRO A 291 0.61 20.31 19.70
C PRO A 291 0.66 19.00 20.49
N SER A 292 0.34 17.85 19.88
CA SER A 292 0.58 16.54 20.48
C SER A 292 1.75 15.85 19.79
N VAL A 293 2.74 15.43 20.55
CA VAL A 293 3.99 14.86 20.03
C VAL A 293 4.30 13.57 20.76
N ALA A 294 4.76 12.55 20.02
CA ALA A 294 5.33 11.35 20.61
C ALA A 294 6.78 11.17 20.13
N ILE A 295 7.70 11.03 21.08
CA ILE A 295 9.13 10.85 20.82
C ILE A 295 9.57 9.48 21.33
N TYR A 296 9.97 8.62 20.41
CA TYR A 296 10.70 7.40 20.73
C TYR A 296 12.15 7.73 21.07
N LEU A 297 12.55 7.44 22.30
CA LEU A 297 13.91 7.65 22.79
C LEU A 297 14.82 6.46 22.43
N THR A 298 16.04 6.74 22.00
CA THR A 298 17.05 5.69 21.76
C THR A 298 17.78 5.25 23.02
N GLU A 299 17.60 5.97 24.13
CA GLU A 299 18.19 5.69 25.44
C GLU A 299 17.21 6.09 26.54
N TYR A 300 17.30 5.42 27.69
CA TYR A 300 16.48 5.77 28.84
C TYR A 300 16.86 7.17 29.34
N LEU A 301 15.84 8.00 29.59
CA LEU A 301 16.00 9.29 30.26
C LEU A 301 15.04 9.37 31.44
N PRO A 302 15.53 9.71 32.64
CA PRO A 302 14.69 9.80 33.81
C PRO A 302 13.74 11.01 33.69
N TYR A 303 12.62 10.92 34.40
CA TYR A 303 11.59 11.98 34.44
C TYR A 303 12.17 13.36 34.80
N SER A 304 13.17 13.42 35.70
CA SER A 304 13.84 14.67 36.10
C SER A 304 14.54 15.38 34.92
N SER A 305 15.19 14.62 34.04
CA SER A 305 15.83 15.15 32.83
C SER A 305 14.81 15.65 31.82
N LEU A 306 13.76 14.87 31.57
CA LEU A 306 12.69 15.22 30.61
C LEU A 306 11.85 16.43 31.08
N SER A 307 11.53 16.47 32.38
CA SER A 307 10.82 17.62 32.98
C SER A 307 11.66 18.89 32.93
N THR A 308 12.96 18.81 33.20
CA THR A 308 13.90 19.93 33.04
C THR A 308 13.95 20.42 31.59
N LEU A 309 14.00 19.50 30.62
CA LEU A 309 13.94 19.84 29.20
C LEU A 309 12.65 20.57 28.85
N ILE A 310 11.48 20.08 29.28
CA ILE A 310 10.19 20.72 29.00
C ILE A 310 10.15 22.13 29.59
N ARG A 311 10.56 22.30 30.86
CA ARG A 311 10.63 23.62 31.50
C ARG A 311 11.51 24.59 30.71
N ARG A 312 12.72 24.16 30.32
CA ARG A 312 13.72 25.01 29.65
C ARG A 312 13.42 25.29 28.18
N SER A 313 12.86 24.34 27.44
CA SER A 313 12.71 24.44 25.99
C SER A 313 11.29 24.74 25.54
N VAL A 314 10.27 24.32 26.30
CA VAL A 314 8.85 24.46 25.94
C VAL A 314 8.20 25.57 26.76
N LEU A 315 8.18 25.43 28.09
CA LEU A 315 7.44 26.33 28.98
C LEU A 315 8.06 27.74 29.04
N SER A 316 9.39 27.84 29.17
CA SER A 316 10.10 29.14 29.19
C SER A 316 9.85 29.96 27.92
N ARG A 317 9.60 29.28 26.79
CA ARG A 317 9.35 29.86 25.47
C ARG A 317 7.87 29.99 25.16
N LYS A 318 6.98 29.63 26.11
CA LYS A 318 5.52 29.65 25.97
C LYS A 318 5.02 28.92 24.73
N ILE A 319 5.67 27.81 24.37
CA ILE A 319 5.28 27.03 23.19
C ILE A 319 4.01 26.24 23.53
N PRO A 320 2.93 26.38 22.76
CA PRO A 320 1.70 25.65 23.01
C PRO A 320 1.89 24.16 22.74
N TYR A 321 1.39 23.33 23.64
CA TYR A 321 1.31 21.88 23.47
C TYR A 321 0.06 21.37 24.19
N GLN A 322 -0.39 20.18 23.79
CA GLN A 322 -1.49 19.46 24.43
C GLN A 322 -0.97 18.22 25.15
N LYS A 323 -0.05 17.49 24.51
CA LYS A 323 0.51 16.26 25.06
C LYS A 323 1.91 16.00 24.52
N ILE A 324 2.88 15.73 25.38
CA ILE A 324 4.20 15.26 24.99
C ILE A 324 4.41 13.88 25.60
N CYS A 325 4.51 12.86 24.75
CA CYS A 325 4.79 11.49 25.15
C CYS A 325 6.25 11.17 24.85
N PHE A 326 7.01 10.76 25.86
CA PHE A 326 8.32 10.13 25.66
C PHE A 326 8.19 8.63 25.85
N ILE A 327 8.68 7.87 24.87
CA ILE A 327 8.55 6.42 24.82
C ILE A 327 9.95 5.82 24.89
N PHE A 328 10.17 4.92 25.82
CA PHE A 328 11.38 4.10 25.89
C PHE A 328 10.96 2.66 26.24
N ASP A 329 11.31 1.70 25.39
CA ASP A 329 10.86 0.32 25.46
C ASP A 329 9.32 0.20 25.61
N ASN A 330 8.85 -0.26 26.77
CA ASN A 330 7.43 -0.41 27.10
C ASN A 330 6.90 0.74 27.98
N GLN A 331 7.75 1.70 28.38
CA GLN A 331 7.39 2.80 29.26
C GLN A 331 7.01 4.04 28.44
N ILE A 332 5.95 4.72 28.89
CA ILE A 332 5.53 6.01 28.34
C ILE A 332 5.44 7.02 29.48
N LEU A 333 6.17 8.12 29.34
CA LEU A 333 6.06 9.28 30.21
C LEU A 333 5.29 10.36 29.47
N ILE A 334 4.19 10.83 30.08
CA ILE A 334 3.29 11.81 29.48
C ILE A 334 3.39 13.12 30.25
N PHE A 335 3.49 14.20 29.49
CA PHE A 335 3.42 15.56 29.99
C PHE A 335 2.26 16.30 29.33
N THR A 336 1.45 16.95 30.16
CA THR A 336 0.36 17.84 29.78
C THR A 336 0.63 19.24 30.36
N PRO A 337 0.06 20.31 29.77
CA PRO A 337 0.29 21.71 30.15
C PRO A 337 0.34 22.03 31.64
#